data_AF-A0A0Q6S4A3-F1
#
_entry.id   AF-A0A0Q6S4A3-F1
#
_cell.length_a   1.000
_cell.length_b   1.000
_cell.length_c   1.000
_cell.angle_alpha   90.00
_cell.angle_beta   90.00
_cell.angle_gamma   90.00
#
_symmetry.space_group_name_H-M   'P 1'
#
loop_
_entity.id
_entity.type
_entity.pdbx_description
1 polymer ?
#
loop_
_entity_poly.entity_id
_entity_poly.type
_entity_poly.pdbx_seq_one_letter_code
_entity_poly.pdbx_strand_id
1 'polypeptide(L)'
;MVSARSVLGASFLFAAIPWMLSAPLAAPLFFVAGILTGMFEINSNIETDRHEAVLGYRIMSRAHGLWSLGFFLSALIAAVFRQADTSIEIHMLIVVGCIMLAGATVLSKVESAPHRPVHQTGENPLISFPTVGLMP
;
A
#
# COMPACT_ATOMS: atom_id res chain seq x y z
N MET A 1 -10.13 -4.11 -6.75
CA MET A 1 -8.93 -4.51 -7.51
C MET A 1 -7.75 -3.76 -6.96
N VAL A 2 -6.79 -4.48 -6.40
CA VAL A 2 -5.47 -3.93 -6.06
C VAL A 2 -4.83 -3.43 -7.36
N SER A 3 -4.77 -2.11 -7.53
CA SER A 3 -4.26 -1.53 -8.77
C SER A 3 -2.74 -1.49 -8.72
N ALA A 4 -2.06 -2.24 -9.59
CA ALA A 4 -0.60 -2.15 -9.71
C ALA A 4 -0.12 -0.70 -9.91
N ARG A 5 -0.95 0.12 -10.56
CA ARG A 5 -0.69 1.55 -10.80
C ARG A 5 -0.63 2.36 -9.51
N SER A 6 -1.40 2.03 -8.48
CA SER A 6 -1.37 2.80 -7.23
C SER A 6 -0.08 2.53 -6.45
N VAL A 7 0.35 1.27 -6.37
CA VAL A 7 1.62 0.89 -5.74
C VAL A 7 2.81 1.48 -6.50
N LEU A 8 2.91 1.19 -7.80
CA LEU A 8 4.05 1.62 -8.60
C LEU A 8 4.10 3.16 -8.74
N GLY A 9 2.94 3.80 -8.90
CA GLY A 9 2.84 5.25 -8.96
C GLY A 9 3.27 5.92 -7.64
N ALA A 10 2.81 5.42 -6.49
CA ALA A 10 3.21 5.94 -5.19
C ALA A 10 4.72 5.80 -4.98
N SER A 11 5.28 4.62 -5.26
CA SER A 11 6.71 4.36 -5.10
C SER A 11 7.57 5.24 -6.01
N PHE A 12 7.16 5.46 -7.25
CA PHE A 12 7.85 6.38 -8.15
C PHE A 12 7.82 7.83 -7.63
N LEU A 13 6.66 8.29 -7.17
CA LEU A 13 6.52 9.65 -6.63
C LEU A 13 7.34 9.86 -5.38
N PHE A 14 7.35 8.90 -4.43
CA PHE A 14 8.23 8.97 -3.26
C PHE A 14 9.70 8.98 -3.65
N ALA A 15 10.06 8.17 -4.65
CA ALA A 15 11.41 8.15 -5.16
C ALA A 15 11.80 9.47 -5.84
N ALA A 16 10.90 10.25 -6.43
CA ALA A 16 11.28 11.53 -7.03
C ALA A 16 11.59 12.64 -6.00
N ILE A 17 11.19 12.48 -4.73
CA ILE A 17 11.24 13.53 -3.70
C ILE A 17 12.66 14.04 -3.40
N PRO A 18 13.70 13.20 -3.25
CA PRO A 18 15.06 13.68 -2.96
C PRO A 18 15.64 14.63 -4.02
N TRP A 19 15.11 14.60 -5.25
CA TRP A 19 15.53 15.47 -6.34
C TRP A 19 14.83 16.84 -6.33
N MET A 20 13.89 17.06 -5.41
CA MET A 20 13.19 18.34 -5.30
C MET A 20 14.06 19.37 -4.57
N LEU A 21 14.19 20.54 -5.17
CA LEU A 21 15.05 21.62 -4.65
C LEU A 21 14.51 22.28 -3.36
N SER A 22 13.25 22.05 -3.01
CA SER A 22 12.63 22.60 -1.80
C SER A 22 11.40 21.82 -1.36
N ALA A 23 11.04 21.94 -0.07
CA ALA A 23 9.87 21.28 0.50
C ALA A 23 8.54 21.68 -0.17
N PRO A 24 8.28 22.96 -0.54
CA PRO A 24 7.07 23.31 -1.29
C PRO A 24 6.97 22.62 -2.65
N LEU A 25 8.09 22.36 -3.31
CA LEU A 25 8.10 21.63 -4.59
C LEU A 25 7.89 20.13 -4.39
N ALA A 26 8.27 19.57 -3.25
CA ALA A 26 8.01 18.17 -2.90
C ALA A 26 6.58 17.91 -2.41
N ALA A 27 5.90 18.92 -1.86
CA ALA A 27 4.58 18.74 -1.25
C ALA A 27 3.51 18.14 -2.19
N PRO A 28 3.40 18.53 -3.48
CA PRO A 28 2.48 17.89 -4.41
C PRO A 28 2.79 16.40 -4.64
N LEU A 29 4.08 16.04 -4.70
CA LEU A 29 4.50 14.63 -4.85
C LEU A 29 4.09 13.81 -3.63
N PHE A 30 4.34 14.32 -2.42
CA PHE A 30 3.87 13.69 -1.18
C PHE A 30 2.35 13.54 -1.15
N PHE A 31 1.61 14.57 -1.54
CA PHE A 31 0.15 14.54 -1.53
C PHE A 31 -0.41 13.46 -2.48
N VAL A 32 0.05 13.43 -3.72
CA VAL A 32 -0.39 12.42 -4.70
C VAL A 32 0.07 11.02 -4.30
N ALA A 33 1.30 10.86 -3.80
CA ALA A 33 1.78 9.59 -3.29
C ALA A 33 0.94 9.08 -2.10
N GLY A 34 0.50 9.99 -1.23
CA GLY A 34 -0.42 9.70 -0.12
C GLY A 34 -1.78 9.20 -0.60
N ILE A 35 -2.37 9.85 -1.62
CA ILE A 35 -3.63 9.38 -2.23
C ILE A 35 -3.47 7.97 -2.80
N LEU A 36 -2.41 7.73 -3.58
CA LEU A 36 -2.17 6.43 -4.20
C LEU A 36 -1.91 5.33 -3.17
N THR A 37 -1.17 5.65 -2.09
CA THR A 37 -0.96 4.74 -0.96
C THR A 37 -2.27 4.43 -0.25
N GLY A 38 -3.08 5.45 0.07
CA GLY A 38 -4.39 5.24 0.71
C GLY A 38 -5.35 4.42 -0.16
N MET A 39 -5.37 4.68 -1.47
CA MET A 39 -6.11 3.84 -2.42
C MET A 39 -5.63 2.39 -2.39
N PHE A 40 -4.32 2.15 -2.30
CA PHE A 40 -3.77 0.81 -2.22
C PHE A 40 -4.19 0.11 -0.92
N GLU A 41 -4.07 0.77 0.24
CA GLU A 41 -4.41 0.18 1.54
C GLU A 41 -5.88 -0.20 1.65
N ILE A 42 -6.78 0.67 1.17
CA ILE A 42 -8.22 0.35 1.14
C ILE A 42 -8.47 -0.84 0.22
N ASN A 43 -7.91 -0.83 -0.98
CA ASN A 43 -8.13 -1.89 -1.96
C ASN A 43 -7.54 -3.23 -1.52
N SER A 44 -6.37 -3.25 -0.89
CA SER A 44 -5.70 -4.48 -0.45
C SER A 44 -6.45 -5.14 0.71
N ASN A 45 -6.98 -4.34 1.63
CA ASN A 45 -7.83 -4.84 2.72
C ASN A 45 -9.14 -5.41 2.18
N ILE A 46 -9.81 -4.71 1.26
CA ILE A 46 -11.04 -5.23 0.61
C ILE A 46 -10.75 -6.53 -0.15
N GLU A 47 -9.65 -6.60 -0.89
CA GLU A 47 -9.28 -7.80 -1.65
C GLU A 47 -9.00 -8.98 -0.71
N THR A 48 -8.31 -8.72 0.40
CA THR A 48 -8.05 -9.74 1.43
C THR A 48 -9.35 -10.27 2.04
N ASP A 49 -10.33 -9.40 2.37
CA ASP A 49 -11.66 -9.83 2.84
C ASP A 49 -12.40 -10.70 1.81
N ARG A 50 -12.34 -10.32 0.53
CA ARG A 50 -12.96 -11.13 -0.55
C ARG A 50 -12.31 -12.50 -0.67
N HIS A 51 -10.98 -12.58 -0.57
CA HIS A 51 -10.27 -13.86 -0.56
C HIS A 51 -10.59 -14.68 0.70
N GLU A 52 -10.71 -14.07 1.89
CA GLU A 52 -11.17 -14.77 3.10
C GLU A 52 -12.54 -15.42 2.88
N ALA A 53 -13.47 -14.70 2.24
CA ALA A 53 -14.80 -15.21 1.94
C ALA A 53 -14.78 -16.41 0.98
N VAL A 54 -13.91 -16.39 -0.04
CA VAL A 54 -13.74 -17.52 -0.99
C VAL A 54 -13.03 -18.70 -0.32
N LEU A 55 -12.03 -18.45 0.51
CA LEU A 55 -11.20 -19.47 1.16
C LEU A 55 -11.92 -20.15 2.34
N GLY A 56 -12.89 -19.50 2.97
CA GLY A 56 -13.62 -20.01 4.13
C GLY A 56 -12.83 -19.99 5.44
N TYR A 57 -11.65 -19.36 5.46
CA TYR A 57 -10.83 -19.17 6.66
C TYR A 57 -10.14 -17.80 6.65
N ARG A 58 -9.71 -17.36 7.83
CA ARG A 58 -9.14 -16.02 8.01
C ARG A 58 -7.67 -15.93 7.60
N ILE A 59 -7.33 -14.95 6.76
CA ILE A 59 -5.99 -14.60 6.29
C ILE A 59 -5.58 -13.16 6.61
N MET A 60 -6.49 -12.28 7.05
CA MET A 60 -6.23 -10.87 7.31
C MET A 60 -5.09 -10.65 8.32
N SER A 61 -5.10 -11.39 9.43
CA SER A 61 -4.03 -11.31 10.44
C SER A 61 -2.67 -11.73 9.89
N ARG A 62 -2.64 -12.68 8.93
CA ARG A 62 -1.39 -13.09 8.25
C ARG A 62 -0.93 -12.01 7.27
N ALA A 63 -1.86 -11.43 6.52
CA ALA A 63 -1.57 -10.31 5.62
C ALA A 63 -0.99 -9.11 6.40
N HIS A 64 -1.61 -8.73 7.52
CA HIS A 64 -1.10 -7.67 8.41
C HIS A 64 0.23 -8.05 9.06
N GLY A 65 0.44 -9.33 9.41
CA GLY A 65 1.73 -9.81 9.91
C GLY A 65 2.85 -9.66 8.89
N LEU A 66 2.59 -10.02 7.62
CA LEU A 66 3.54 -9.84 6.52
C LEU A 66 3.80 -8.36 6.22
N TRP A 67 2.78 -7.51 6.33
CA TRP A 67 2.91 -6.07 6.19
C TRP A 67 3.90 -5.48 7.21
N SER A 68 3.71 -5.81 8.49
CA SER A 68 4.62 -5.38 9.57
C SER A 68 6.04 -5.92 9.39
N LEU A 69 6.19 -7.17 8.95
CA LEU A 69 7.49 -7.73 8.61
C LEU A 69 8.17 -6.95 7.48
N GLY A 70 7.40 -6.55 6.46
CA GLY A 70 7.86 -5.69 5.38
C GLY A 70 8.41 -4.36 5.89
N PHE A 71 7.66 -3.66 6.74
CA PHE A 71 8.15 -2.41 7.36
C PHE A 71 9.43 -2.63 8.16
N PHE A 72 9.48 -3.66 8.99
CA PHE A 72 10.67 -3.98 9.78
C PHE A 72 11.90 -4.21 8.89
N LEU A 73 11.77 -5.02 7.84
CA LEU A 73 12.87 -5.30 6.91
C LEU A 73 13.29 -4.06 6.13
N SER A 74 12.34 -3.24 5.67
CA SER A 74 12.65 -1.99 4.96
C SER A 74 13.39 -0.99 5.86
N ALA A 75 13.02 -0.90 7.14
CA ALA A 75 13.70 -0.04 8.10
C ALA A 75 15.13 -0.52 8.36
N LEU A 76 15.34 -1.83 8.46
CA LEU A 76 16.67 -2.42 8.61
C LEU A 76 17.56 -2.13 7.38
N ILE A 77 17.04 -2.30 6.17
CA ILE A 77 17.75 -1.99 4.93
C ILE A 77 18.08 -0.50 4.86
N ALA A 78 17.12 0.38 5.17
CA ALA A 78 17.34 1.82 5.19
C ALA A 78 18.42 2.23 6.21
N ALA A 79 18.48 1.58 7.37
CA ALA A 79 19.53 1.80 8.35
C ALA A 79 20.92 1.41 7.81
N VAL A 80 21.04 0.33 7.04
CA VAL A 80 22.30 -0.07 6.38
C VAL A 80 22.74 0.98 5.37
N PHE A 81 21.86 1.44 4.48
CA PHE A 81 22.17 2.49 3.51
C PHE A 81 22.63 3.79 4.19
N ARG A 82 21.94 4.19 5.27
CA ARG A 82 22.33 5.35 6.08
C ARG A 82 23.71 5.15 6.72
N GLN A 83 24.00 3.97 7.26
CA GLN A 83 25.29 3.68 7.90
C GLN A 83 26.45 3.62 6.90
N ALA A 84 26.16 3.26 5.66
CA ALA A 84 27.09 3.28 4.54
C ALA A 84 27.27 4.68 3.91
N ASP A 85 26.70 5.73 4.52
CA ASP A 85 26.71 7.11 4.02
C ASP A 85 26.27 7.23 2.54
N THR A 86 25.32 6.38 2.15
CA THR A 86 24.78 6.41 0.79
C THR A 86 23.88 7.62 0.63
N SER A 87 24.13 8.42 -0.41
CA SER A 87 23.25 9.54 -0.78
C SER A 87 21.79 9.08 -0.89
N ILE A 88 20.86 9.94 -0.46
CA ILE A 88 19.44 9.62 -0.44
C ILE A 88 18.88 9.41 -1.85
N GLU A 89 19.46 10.08 -2.85
CA GLU A 89 19.15 9.94 -4.28
C GLU A 89 19.50 8.53 -4.76
N ILE A 90 20.71 8.03 -4.50
CA ILE A 90 21.10 6.67 -4.90
C ILE A 90 20.26 5.62 -4.17
N HIS A 91 20.05 5.81 -2.86
CA HIS A 91 19.20 4.92 -2.07
C HIS A 91 17.79 4.81 -2.66
N MET A 92 17.12 5.94 -2.91
CA MET A 92 15.76 5.94 -3.46
C MET A 92 15.70 5.43 -4.91
N LEU A 93 16.74 5.65 -5.72
CA LEU A 93 16.85 5.10 -7.07
C LEU A 93 16.94 3.57 -7.06
N ILE A 94 17.74 2.99 -6.16
CA ILE A 94 17.85 1.54 -5.99
C ILE A 94 16.52 0.97 -5.51
N VAL A 95 15.92 1.58 -4.48
CA VAL A 95 14.65 1.13 -3.89
C VAL A 95 13.54 1.14 -4.94
N VAL A 96 13.39 2.23 -5.71
CA VAL A 96 12.35 2.29 -6.74
C VAL A 96 12.60 1.28 -7.85
N GLY A 97 13.85 1.07 -8.27
CA GLY A 97 14.20 0.04 -9.24
C GLY A 97 13.77 -1.36 -8.78
N CYS A 98 14.08 -1.72 -7.53
CA CYS A 98 13.66 -2.98 -6.92
C CYS A 98 12.13 -3.10 -6.85
N ILE A 99 11.42 -2.04 -6.43
CA ILE A 99 9.96 -2.05 -6.33
C ILE A 99 9.31 -2.16 -7.72
N MET A 100 9.82 -1.47 -8.74
CA MET A 100 9.30 -1.57 -10.10
C MET A 100 9.42 -3.00 -10.63
N LEU A 101 10.57 -3.64 -10.44
CA LEU A 101 10.81 -5.03 -10.87
C LEU A 101 9.94 -6.03 -10.10
N ALA A 102 9.92 -5.93 -8.77
CA ALA A 102 9.11 -6.81 -7.93
C ALA A 102 7.60 -6.60 -8.18
N GLY A 103 7.16 -5.34 -8.25
CA GLY A 103 5.77 -5.00 -8.51
C GLY A 103 5.31 -5.44 -9.90
N ALA A 104 6.11 -5.26 -10.95
CA ALA A 104 5.77 -5.73 -12.29
C ALA A 104 5.65 -7.26 -12.36
N THR A 105 6.47 -7.99 -11.62
CA THR A 105 6.47 -9.48 -11.63
C THR A 105 5.41 -10.10 -10.72
N VAL A 106 5.15 -9.50 -9.56
CA VAL A 106 4.19 -10.02 -8.57
C VAL A 106 2.78 -9.54 -8.88
N LEU A 107 2.58 -8.23 -9.11
CA LEU A 107 1.25 -7.64 -9.27
C LEU A 107 0.60 -7.98 -10.62
N SER A 108 1.40 -8.38 -11.63
CA SER A 108 0.86 -8.87 -12.92
C SER A 108 0.10 -10.20 -12.80
N LYS A 109 0.28 -10.92 -11.70
CA LYS A 109 -0.37 -12.22 -11.44
C LYS A 109 -1.53 -12.12 -10.45
N VAL A 110 -1.81 -10.93 -9.94
CA VAL A 110 -2.88 -10.74 -8.95
C VAL A 110 -4.20 -10.62 -9.67
N GLU A 111 -5.07 -11.61 -9.45
CA GLU A 111 -6.45 -11.59 -9.91
C GLU A 111 -7.37 -11.19 -8.76
N SER A 112 -8.36 -10.34 -9.04
CA SER A 112 -9.35 -9.96 -8.03
C SER A 112 -10.31 -11.12 -7.75
N ALA A 113 -10.52 -11.41 -6.47
CA ALA A 113 -11.57 -12.29 -6.02
C ALA A 113 -12.96 -11.74 -6.42
N PRO A 114 -13.95 -12.65 -6.62
CA PRO A 114 -15.32 -12.26 -6.89
C PRO A 114 -15.84 -11.24 -5.89
N HIS A 115 -16.73 -10.35 -6.37
CA HIS A 115 -17.42 -9.44 -5.47
C HIS A 115 -18.24 -10.27 -4.48
N ARG A 116 -18.06 -9.99 -3.19
CA ARG A 116 -18.87 -10.61 -2.14
C ARG A 116 -20.34 -10.26 -2.38
N PRO A 117 -21.27 -11.24 -2.40
CA PRO A 117 -22.69 -10.95 -2.51
C PRO A 117 -23.12 -10.09 -1.32
N VAL A 118 -23.64 -8.91 -1.60
CA VAL A 118 -24.10 -7.96 -0.59
C VAL A 118 -25.45 -8.44 -0.08
N HIS A 119 -25.50 -9.04 1.10
CA HIS A 119 -26.75 -9.40 1.80
C HIS A 119 -27.33 -8.22 2.61
N GLN A 120 -27.06 -6.97 2.20
CA GLN A 120 -27.63 -5.79 2.86
C GLN A 120 -28.90 -5.36 2.14
N THR A 121 -30.04 -5.46 2.83
CA THR A 121 -31.32 -4.89 2.42
C THR A 121 -31.36 -3.41 2.81
N GLY A 122 -31.22 -2.50 1.84
CA GLY A 122 -31.31 -1.04 2.04
C GLY A 122 -30.28 -0.25 1.24
N GLU A 123 -30.48 1.06 1.08
CA GLU A 123 -29.49 1.95 0.47
C GLU A 123 -28.27 2.09 1.39
N ASN A 124 -27.06 1.98 0.83
CA ASN A 124 -25.84 2.21 1.60
C ASN A 124 -25.69 3.70 1.93
N PRO A 125 -25.58 4.08 3.21
CA PRO A 125 -25.38 5.48 3.58
C PRO A 125 -24.04 5.98 3.06
N LEU A 126 -23.99 7.24 2.62
CA LEU A 126 -22.76 7.92 2.19
C LEU A 126 -21.71 8.00 3.31
N ILE A 127 -22.16 8.00 4.57
CA ILE A 127 -21.31 8.04 5.77
C ILE A 127 -21.83 6.98 6.75
N SER A 128 -20.99 6.01 7.11
CA SER A 128 -21.30 5.03 8.16
C SER A 128 -20.75 5.50 9.50
N PHE A 129 -21.62 5.64 10.50
CA PHE A 129 -21.20 5.89 11.88
C PHE A 129 -20.90 4.57 12.60
N PRO A 130 -19.96 4.55 13.58
CA PRO A 130 -19.73 3.36 14.40
C PRO A 130 -21.01 3.00 15.16
N THR A 131 -21.33 1.72 15.18
CA THR A 131 -22.45 1.22 15.99
C THR A 131 -22.05 1.18 17.47
N VAL A 132 -23.05 1.23 18.36
CA VAL A 132 -22.82 1.17 19.81
C VAL A 132 -22.02 -0.08 20.22
N GLY A 133 -22.18 -1.20 19.49
CA GLY A 133 -21.42 -2.43 19.72
C GLY A 133 -19.93 -2.38 19.34
N LEU A 134 -19.46 -1.29 18.73
CA LEU A 134 -18.04 -1.04 18.42
C LEU A 134 -17.39 -0.04 19.39
N MET A 135 -18.14 0.51 20.36
CA MET A 135 -17.57 1.35 21.41
C MET A 135 -16.93 0.49 22.51
N PRO A 136 -15.80 0.93 23.10
CA PRO A 136 -15.09 0.21 24.15
C PRO A 136 -15.91 0.06 25.44
#